data_AF-A0A5B2TRT6-F1
#
_entry.id   AF-A0A5B2TRT6-F1
#
_cell.length_a   1.000
_cell.length_b   1.000
_cell.length_c   1.000
_cell.angle_alpha   90.00
_cell.angle_beta   90.00
_cell.angle_gamma   90.00
#
_symmetry.space_group_name_H-M   'P 1'
#
loop_
_entity.id
_entity.type
_entity.pdbx_description
1 polymer ?
#
loop_
_entity_poly.entity_id
_entity_poly.type
_entity_poly.pdbx_seq_one_letter_code
_entity_poly.pdbx_strand_id
1 'polypeptide(L)'
;MKTKISIIAAMSIAMVGLAQKNEIKDAEKALKDGDVAAAKTSIEAAMGSISGADEKMQAQYYYTRGKVYADLAKKGDDSAFEPAANSFQKVLEIEEQSGKSKYSNEATQYMASISADLVNSAVSDNEQQKFESAADKLYMSYKISPKDTTYLYYAASSAVNGGHYEKALEYYNELQEIGYDGSGIVYKATNTETGEQEIMDKTQRDLMVKSGTYKDPVDEKTPSKKAEIVKNTALIYTQLGEDDKALEAYKAARANDPEDVNLILNEANLYFKLGDKDKFKELMAEAIALAPDNADLHYNVGVINMEQGNFEEARESYKKAIEINPSYTNAYLNLSTTYVNQGNALIDEMNSLGNSRADIAKYDELKTKKDNFFTQGADILETALKTNPDNQGILTQLKNIYGAMGDNENFMRIKKLLGE
;
A
#
# COMPACT_ATOMS: atom_id res chain seq x y z
N MET A 1 53.77 -48.15 -5.72
CA MET A 1 53.27 -46.82 -5.28
C MET A 1 51.88 -46.51 -5.78
N LYS A 2 51.56 -46.70 -7.08
CA LYS A 2 50.24 -46.40 -7.65
C LYS A 2 49.06 -47.05 -6.89
N THR A 3 49.12 -48.34 -6.58
CA THR A 3 48.09 -49.04 -5.80
C THR A 3 47.94 -48.55 -4.35
N LYS A 4 49.03 -48.14 -3.68
CA LYS A 4 48.96 -47.59 -2.32
C LYS A 4 48.35 -46.18 -2.30
N ILE A 5 48.61 -45.37 -3.33
CA ILE A 5 48.00 -44.04 -3.50
C ILE A 5 46.50 -44.18 -3.79
N SER A 6 46.09 -45.15 -4.62
CA SER A 6 44.67 -45.45 -4.89
C SER A 6 43.91 -45.91 -3.65
N ILE A 7 44.53 -46.71 -2.78
CA ILE A 7 43.90 -47.20 -1.53
C ILE A 7 43.74 -46.07 -0.52
N ILE A 8 44.73 -45.18 -0.37
CA ILE A 8 44.64 -44.01 0.52
C ILE A 8 43.55 -43.06 0.04
N ALA A 9 43.51 -42.75 -1.26
CA ALA A 9 42.45 -41.90 -1.83
C ALA A 9 41.05 -42.50 -1.62
N ALA A 10 40.88 -43.81 -1.82
CA ALA A 10 39.61 -44.50 -1.57
C ALA A 10 39.20 -44.48 -0.09
N MET A 11 40.15 -44.64 0.84
CA MET A 11 39.87 -44.53 2.29
C MET A 11 39.49 -43.11 2.70
N SER A 12 40.15 -42.09 2.14
CA SER A 12 39.81 -40.68 2.39
C SER A 12 38.39 -40.36 1.91
N ILE A 13 38.01 -40.82 0.71
CA ILE A 13 36.65 -40.64 0.16
C ILE A 13 35.61 -41.36 1.03
N ALA A 14 35.91 -42.59 1.49
CA ALA A 14 35.01 -43.34 2.37
C ALA A 14 34.84 -42.70 3.76
N MET A 15 35.92 -42.16 4.35
CA MET A 15 35.85 -41.47 5.65
C MET A 15 35.00 -40.18 5.58
N VAL A 16 35.12 -39.42 4.50
CA VAL A 16 34.31 -38.20 4.30
C VAL A 16 32.82 -38.54 4.16
N GLY A 17 32.47 -39.56 3.38
CA GLY A 17 31.07 -40.00 3.24
C GLY A 17 30.45 -40.57 4.53
N LEU A 18 31.25 -41.21 5.39
CA LEU A 18 30.79 -41.69 6.70
C LEU A 18 30.55 -40.55 7.69
N ALA A 19 31.42 -39.52 7.69
CA ALA A 19 31.27 -38.35 8.54
C ALA A 19 29.98 -37.58 8.21
N GLN A 20 29.74 -37.30 6.92
CA GLN A 20 28.51 -36.64 6.45
C GLN A 20 27.24 -37.33 6.93
N LYS A 21 27.21 -38.66 6.79
CA LYS A 21 26.06 -39.48 7.17
C LYS A 21 25.81 -39.46 8.68
N ASN A 22 26.85 -39.34 9.49
CA ASN A 22 26.71 -39.24 10.94
C ASN A 22 26.14 -37.88 11.34
N GLU A 23 26.69 -36.78 10.80
CA GLU A 23 26.18 -35.43 11.09
C GLU A 23 24.70 -35.25 10.73
N ILE A 24 24.27 -35.78 9.58
CA ILE A 24 22.85 -35.74 9.19
C ILE A 24 21.98 -36.53 10.18
N LYS A 25 22.44 -37.71 10.63
CA LYS A 25 21.70 -38.53 11.60
C LYS A 25 21.66 -37.89 12.99
N ASP A 26 22.74 -37.25 13.40
CA ASP A 26 22.82 -36.54 14.66
C ASP A 26 21.85 -35.35 14.65
N ALA A 27 21.76 -34.63 13.52
CA ALA A 27 20.74 -33.61 13.31
C ALA A 27 19.30 -34.15 13.36
N GLU A 28 19.02 -35.28 12.68
CA GLU A 28 17.70 -35.94 12.72
C GLU A 28 17.32 -36.36 14.14
N LYS A 29 18.28 -36.89 14.90
CA LYS A 29 18.07 -37.30 16.30
C LYS A 29 17.80 -36.09 17.19
N ALA A 30 18.63 -35.05 17.10
CA ALA A 30 18.45 -33.83 17.87
C ALA A 30 17.11 -33.15 17.58
N LEU A 31 16.67 -33.12 16.31
CA LEU A 31 15.32 -32.69 15.93
C LEU A 31 14.22 -33.49 16.62
N LYS A 32 14.36 -34.82 16.65
CA LYS A 32 13.39 -35.70 17.31
C LYS A 32 13.32 -35.46 18.83
N ASP A 33 14.45 -35.11 19.43
CA ASP A 33 14.57 -34.80 20.86
C ASP A 33 14.14 -33.34 21.17
N GLY A 34 13.78 -32.54 20.15
CA GLY A 34 13.37 -31.15 20.28
C GLY A 34 14.52 -30.14 20.45
N ASP A 35 15.77 -30.60 20.37
CA ASP A 35 16.98 -29.78 20.47
C ASP A 35 17.39 -29.24 19.09
N VAL A 36 16.72 -28.16 18.68
CA VAL A 36 16.94 -27.54 17.36
C VAL A 36 18.32 -26.90 17.27
N ALA A 37 18.88 -26.41 18.38
CA ALA A 37 20.19 -25.77 18.38
C ALA A 37 21.29 -26.81 18.09
N ALA A 38 21.22 -27.98 18.73
CA ALA A 38 22.09 -29.10 18.41
C ALA A 38 21.86 -29.57 16.97
N ALA A 39 20.61 -29.68 16.52
CA ALA A 39 20.29 -30.09 15.16
C ALA A 39 20.87 -29.14 14.09
N LYS A 40 20.77 -27.83 14.32
CA LYS A 40 21.38 -26.79 13.48
C LYS A 40 22.90 -26.93 13.42
N THR A 41 23.54 -27.14 14.56
CA THR A 41 24.99 -27.33 14.64
C THR A 41 25.45 -28.53 13.80
N SER A 42 24.81 -29.69 13.98
CA SER A 42 25.15 -30.91 13.23
C SER A 42 24.86 -30.76 11.73
N ILE A 43 23.71 -30.19 11.35
CA ILE A 43 23.38 -30.04 9.93
C ILE A 43 24.28 -29.00 9.23
N GLU A 44 24.73 -27.95 9.92
CA GLU A 44 25.66 -26.98 9.35
C GLU A 44 27.08 -27.59 9.19
N ALA A 45 27.49 -28.51 10.07
CA ALA A 45 28.76 -29.22 9.96
C ALA A 45 28.88 -30.07 8.68
N ALA A 46 27.75 -30.60 8.18
CA ALA A 46 27.73 -31.36 6.93
C ALA A 46 27.76 -30.49 5.65
N MET A 47 27.51 -29.18 5.74
CA MET A 47 27.27 -28.29 4.60
C MET A 47 28.43 -28.25 3.61
N GLY A 48 29.68 -28.11 4.09
CA GLY A 48 30.84 -27.90 3.23
C GLY A 48 31.24 -29.10 2.36
N SER A 49 30.62 -30.27 2.58
CA SER A 49 31.01 -31.51 1.90
C SER A 49 29.85 -32.21 1.19
N ILE A 50 28.62 -31.74 1.36
CA ILE A 50 27.43 -32.42 0.83
C ILE A 50 27.37 -32.44 -0.70
N SER A 51 27.94 -31.45 -1.38
CA SER A 51 27.95 -31.37 -2.85
C SER A 51 28.64 -32.55 -3.54
N GLY A 52 29.55 -33.25 -2.84
CA GLY A 52 30.23 -34.44 -3.34
C GLY A 52 29.53 -35.76 -3.00
N ALA A 53 28.42 -35.74 -2.27
CA ALA A 53 27.67 -36.93 -1.89
C ALA A 53 26.73 -37.41 -3.01
N ASP A 54 26.25 -38.65 -2.93
CA ASP A 54 25.23 -39.16 -3.84
C ASP A 54 23.88 -38.42 -3.69
N GLU A 55 23.01 -38.50 -4.72
CA GLU A 55 21.76 -37.72 -4.74
C GLU A 55 20.85 -38.05 -3.54
N LYS A 56 20.90 -39.31 -3.07
CA LYS A 56 20.10 -39.75 -1.93
C LYS A 56 20.55 -39.06 -0.63
N MET A 57 21.86 -38.94 -0.41
CA MET A 57 22.40 -38.26 0.76
C MET A 57 22.21 -36.75 0.66
N GLN A 58 22.35 -36.16 -0.53
CA GLN A 58 22.04 -34.75 -0.74
C GLN A 58 20.57 -34.44 -0.43
N ALA A 59 19.63 -35.23 -0.96
CA ALA A 59 18.21 -35.07 -0.67
C ALA A 59 17.91 -35.22 0.83
N GLN A 60 18.52 -36.21 1.50
CA GLN A 60 18.37 -36.37 2.96
C GLN A 60 18.91 -35.16 3.74
N TYR A 61 20.09 -34.65 3.37
CA TYR A 61 20.67 -33.47 3.98
C TYR A 61 19.75 -32.25 3.86
N TYR A 62 19.31 -31.92 2.64
CA TYR A 62 18.48 -30.74 2.41
C TYR A 62 17.10 -30.90 3.05
N TYR A 63 16.54 -32.11 3.08
CA TYR A 63 15.29 -32.37 3.79
C TYR A 63 15.44 -32.14 5.31
N THR A 64 16.49 -32.68 5.92
CA THR A 64 16.76 -32.47 7.36
C THR A 64 17.06 -31.01 7.67
N ARG A 65 17.87 -30.35 6.83
CA ARG A 65 18.16 -28.92 6.95
C ARG A 65 16.89 -28.08 6.86
N GLY A 66 16.02 -28.36 5.89
CA GLY A 66 14.73 -27.70 5.74
C GLY A 66 13.89 -27.80 7.01
N LYS A 67 13.83 -28.99 7.63
CA LYS A 67 13.11 -29.21 8.90
C LYS A 67 13.70 -28.44 10.07
N VAL A 68 15.04 -28.38 10.17
CA VAL A 68 15.72 -27.60 11.22
C VAL A 68 15.33 -26.13 11.13
N TYR A 69 15.48 -25.53 9.95
CA TYR A 69 15.16 -24.12 9.79
C TYR A 69 13.65 -23.85 9.85
N ALA A 70 12.80 -24.77 9.42
CA ALA A 70 11.35 -24.64 9.60
C ALA A 70 10.96 -24.62 11.09
N ASP A 71 11.62 -25.43 11.94
CA ASP A 71 11.35 -25.40 13.39
C ASP A 71 11.86 -24.12 14.07
N LEU A 72 13.01 -23.58 13.61
CA LEU A 72 13.50 -22.26 14.03
C LEU A 72 12.52 -21.15 13.65
N ALA A 73 12.04 -21.15 12.41
CA ALA A 73 11.07 -20.17 11.94
C ALA A 73 9.77 -20.22 12.75
N LYS A 74 9.26 -21.41 13.05
CA LYS A 74 8.09 -21.61 13.93
C LYS A 74 8.30 -21.11 15.36
N LYS A 75 9.55 -21.03 15.82
CA LYS A 75 9.94 -20.48 17.12
C LYS A 75 10.19 -18.96 17.08
N GLY A 76 9.89 -18.31 15.96
CA GLY A 76 9.96 -16.86 15.79
C GLY A 76 11.28 -16.34 15.22
N ASP A 77 12.16 -17.23 14.73
CA ASP A 77 13.36 -16.81 14.00
C ASP A 77 13.02 -16.58 12.51
N ASP A 78 12.58 -15.37 12.18
CA ASP A 78 12.22 -15.00 10.81
C ASP A 78 13.36 -15.24 9.80
N SER A 79 14.62 -15.15 10.24
CA SER A 79 15.79 -15.39 9.37
C SER A 79 15.90 -16.84 8.89
N ALA A 80 15.17 -17.76 9.53
CA ALA A 80 15.17 -19.17 9.20
C ALA A 80 14.20 -19.54 8.06
N PHE A 81 13.27 -18.66 7.66
CA PHE A 81 12.32 -18.96 6.59
C PHE A 81 13.01 -19.21 5.23
N GLU A 82 13.93 -18.35 4.81
CA GLU A 82 14.62 -18.48 3.53
C GLU A 82 15.51 -19.75 3.48
N PRO A 83 16.37 -20.05 4.48
CA PRO A 83 17.10 -21.31 4.52
C PRO A 83 16.21 -22.55 4.51
N ALA A 84 15.04 -22.50 5.17
CA ALA A 84 14.09 -23.61 5.17
C ALA A 84 13.53 -23.86 3.77
N ALA A 85 13.00 -22.81 3.15
CA ALA A 85 12.45 -22.84 1.80
C ALA A 85 13.47 -23.31 0.76
N ASN A 86 14.66 -22.69 0.73
CA ASN A 86 15.73 -23.05 -0.20
C ASN A 86 16.15 -24.52 -0.05
N SER A 87 16.14 -25.04 1.18
CA SER A 87 16.46 -26.44 1.43
C SER A 87 15.39 -27.37 0.86
N PHE A 88 14.10 -27.10 1.08
CA PHE A 88 13.03 -27.92 0.50
C PHE A 88 12.94 -27.80 -1.03
N GLN A 89 13.16 -26.61 -1.60
CA GLN A 89 13.29 -26.43 -3.03
C GLN A 89 14.41 -27.31 -3.60
N LYS A 90 15.55 -27.39 -2.89
CA LYS A 90 16.67 -28.23 -3.30
C LYS A 90 16.35 -29.72 -3.26
N VAL A 91 15.53 -30.17 -2.30
CA VAL A 91 15.02 -31.54 -2.27
C VAL A 91 14.22 -31.84 -3.54
N LEU A 92 13.30 -30.96 -3.93
CA LEU A 92 12.48 -31.13 -5.13
C LEU A 92 13.34 -31.22 -6.39
N GLU A 93 14.31 -30.32 -6.55
CA GLU A 93 15.25 -30.34 -7.68
C GLU A 93 16.05 -31.65 -7.78
N ILE A 94 16.60 -32.12 -6.66
CA ILE A 94 17.42 -33.35 -6.63
C ILE A 94 16.57 -34.59 -6.94
N GLU A 95 15.38 -34.68 -6.35
CA GLU A 95 14.52 -35.84 -6.52
C GLU A 95 13.87 -35.89 -7.90
N GLU A 96 13.54 -34.73 -8.49
CA GLU A 96 13.10 -34.61 -9.88
C GLU A 96 14.19 -35.10 -10.84
N GLN A 97 15.43 -34.61 -10.69
CA GLN A 97 16.56 -35.00 -11.55
C GLN A 97 16.93 -36.48 -11.42
N SER A 98 16.83 -37.05 -10.21
CA SER A 98 17.17 -38.45 -9.96
C SER A 98 16.04 -39.44 -10.27
N GLY A 99 14.81 -38.94 -10.49
CA GLY A 99 13.61 -39.76 -10.69
C GLY A 99 13.17 -40.55 -9.45
N LYS A 100 13.68 -40.20 -8.26
CA LYS A 100 13.43 -40.91 -7.00
C LYS A 100 12.82 -39.96 -5.97
N SER A 101 11.50 -39.99 -5.85
CA SER A 101 10.75 -39.15 -4.91
C SER A 101 10.60 -39.83 -3.54
N LYS A 102 11.55 -39.60 -2.62
CA LYS A 102 11.44 -40.06 -1.23
C LYS A 102 10.86 -38.98 -0.31
N TYR A 103 11.27 -37.72 -0.50
CA TYR A 103 10.96 -36.60 0.38
C TYR A 103 10.08 -35.53 -0.27
N SER A 104 9.88 -35.57 -1.59
CA SER A 104 9.20 -34.50 -2.35
C SER A 104 7.79 -34.17 -1.84
N ASN A 105 7.00 -35.19 -1.48
CA ASN A 105 5.65 -34.97 -0.93
C ASN A 105 5.69 -34.19 0.39
N GLU A 106 6.57 -34.60 1.30
CA GLU A 106 6.73 -33.95 2.61
C GLU A 106 7.36 -32.56 2.45
N ALA A 107 8.37 -32.41 1.58
CA ALA A 107 8.98 -31.12 1.26
C ALA A 107 7.94 -30.13 0.73
N THR A 108 7.05 -30.56 -0.15
CA THR A 108 5.95 -29.74 -0.67
C THR A 108 5.00 -29.31 0.45
N GLN A 109 4.66 -30.21 1.38
CA GLN A 109 3.82 -29.88 2.54
C GLN A 109 4.51 -28.88 3.48
N TYR A 110 5.82 -29.04 3.71
CA TYR A 110 6.59 -28.09 4.50
C TYR A 110 6.67 -26.72 3.82
N MET A 111 6.87 -26.65 2.50
CA MET A 111 6.85 -25.38 1.76
C MET A 111 5.50 -24.67 1.87
N ALA A 112 4.39 -25.42 1.80
CA ALA A 112 3.05 -24.87 2.02
C ALA A 112 2.88 -24.34 3.46
N SER A 113 3.36 -25.07 4.47
CA SER A 113 3.36 -24.62 5.88
C SER A 113 4.19 -23.35 6.05
N ILE A 114 5.39 -23.30 5.47
CA ILE A 114 6.29 -22.14 5.53
C ILE A 114 5.63 -20.91 4.91
N SER A 115 5.00 -21.07 3.75
CA SER A 115 4.26 -19.99 3.08
C SER A 115 3.12 -19.48 3.98
N ALA A 116 2.35 -20.37 4.61
CA ALA A 116 1.30 -19.96 5.54
C ALA A 116 1.86 -19.24 6.79
N ASP A 117 2.94 -19.75 7.37
CA ASP A 117 3.60 -19.14 8.53
C ASP A 117 4.15 -17.75 8.19
N LEU A 118 4.74 -17.57 6.99
CA LEU A 118 5.19 -16.28 6.48
C LEU A 118 4.06 -15.28 6.33
N VAL A 119 2.94 -15.70 5.76
CA VAL A 119 1.77 -14.83 5.55
C VAL A 119 1.20 -14.39 6.90
N ASN A 120 1.05 -15.31 7.86
CA ASN A 120 0.60 -14.97 9.21
C ASN A 120 1.57 -13.99 9.91
N SER A 121 2.87 -14.22 9.76
CA SER A 121 3.91 -13.32 10.29
C SER A 121 3.85 -11.93 9.63
N ALA A 122 3.63 -11.86 8.31
CA ALA A 122 3.46 -10.61 7.58
C ALA A 122 2.19 -9.85 7.96
N VAL A 123 1.08 -10.54 8.22
CA VAL A 123 -0.16 -9.92 8.71
C VAL A 123 0.09 -9.27 10.08
N SER A 124 0.73 -9.99 11.00
CA SER A 124 1.11 -9.46 12.32
C SER A 124 2.05 -8.24 12.21
N ASP A 125 2.98 -8.26 11.26
CA ASP A 125 3.86 -7.12 11.00
C ASP A 125 3.11 -5.91 10.45
N ASN A 126 2.19 -6.11 9.50
CA ASN A 126 1.33 -5.03 8.99
C ASN A 126 0.48 -4.40 10.11
N GLU A 127 -0.10 -5.21 11.00
CA GLU A 127 -0.84 -4.73 12.18
C GLU A 127 0.03 -3.90 13.12
N GLN A 128 1.31 -4.24 13.21
CA GLN A 128 2.33 -3.50 13.98
C GLN A 128 3.00 -2.38 13.19
N GLN A 129 2.50 -2.06 11.99
CA GLN A 129 3.07 -1.05 11.08
C GLN A 129 4.54 -1.31 10.65
N LYS A 130 5.00 -2.57 10.75
CA LYS A 130 6.31 -3.04 10.26
C LYS A 130 6.21 -3.40 8.78
N PHE A 131 5.87 -2.42 7.97
CA PHE A 131 5.48 -2.61 6.57
C PHE A 131 6.58 -3.22 5.68
N GLU A 132 7.85 -2.85 5.90
CA GLU A 132 8.96 -3.43 5.14
C GLU A 132 9.08 -4.94 5.36
N SER A 133 9.09 -5.35 6.64
CA SER A 133 9.19 -6.75 7.04
C SER A 133 7.99 -7.56 6.52
N ALA A 134 6.79 -7.00 6.60
CA ALA A 134 5.60 -7.61 6.01
C ALA A 134 5.74 -7.81 4.49
N ALA A 135 6.20 -6.78 3.77
CA ALA A 135 6.41 -6.85 2.33
C ALA A 135 7.42 -7.95 1.95
N ASP A 136 8.53 -8.06 2.68
CA ASP A 136 9.57 -9.06 2.41
C ASP A 136 9.09 -10.49 2.67
N LYS A 137 8.32 -10.70 3.75
CA LYS A 137 7.72 -12.00 4.06
C LYS A 137 6.68 -12.42 3.02
N LEU A 138 5.83 -11.48 2.57
CA LEU A 138 4.85 -11.73 1.50
C LEU A 138 5.52 -12.03 0.17
N TYR A 139 6.55 -11.26 -0.19
CA TYR A 139 7.32 -11.50 -1.40
C TYR A 139 8.00 -12.87 -1.36
N MET A 140 8.61 -13.23 -0.23
CA MET A 140 9.20 -14.55 -0.04
C MET A 140 8.16 -15.67 -0.13
N SER A 141 6.97 -15.51 0.45
CA SER A 141 5.86 -16.47 0.30
C SER A 141 5.51 -16.70 -1.18
N TYR A 142 5.44 -15.62 -1.97
CA TYR A 142 5.26 -15.70 -3.42
C TYR A 142 6.41 -16.46 -4.12
N LYS A 143 7.69 -16.21 -3.77
CA LYS A 143 8.82 -16.95 -4.38
C LYS A 143 8.80 -18.45 -4.05
N ILE A 144 8.32 -18.82 -2.85
CA ILE A 144 8.23 -20.22 -2.40
C ILE A 144 7.11 -20.95 -3.13
N SER A 145 5.97 -20.27 -3.35
CA SER A 145 4.81 -20.84 -4.04
C SER A 145 4.32 -19.88 -5.13
N PRO A 146 5.03 -19.80 -6.27
CA PRO A 146 4.72 -18.83 -7.34
C PRO A 146 3.38 -19.11 -8.03
N LYS A 147 2.69 -20.20 -7.70
CA LYS A 147 1.32 -20.47 -8.12
C LYS A 147 0.32 -19.48 -7.54
N ASP A 148 0.58 -18.98 -6.33
CA ASP A 148 -0.24 -17.94 -5.71
C ASP A 148 0.46 -16.58 -5.86
N THR A 149 0.16 -15.93 -6.98
CA THR A 149 0.69 -14.61 -7.31
C THR A 149 0.08 -13.49 -6.45
N THR A 150 -0.94 -13.80 -5.63
CA THR A 150 -1.63 -12.80 -4.80
C THR A 150 -0.70 -12.20 -3.74
N TYR A 151 0.23 -12.99 -3.21
CA TYR A 151 1.17 -12.49 -2.20
C TYR A 151 2.16 -11.46 -2.75
N LEU A 152 2.49 -11.51 -4.06
CA LEU A 152 3.29 -10.45 -4.69
C LEU A 152 2.53 -9.11 -4.72
N TYR A 153 1.23 -9.14 -5.00
CA TYR A 153 0.38 -7.95 -4.92
C TYR A 153 0.31 -7.40 -3.49
N TYR A 154 0.14 -8.26 -2.48
CA TYR A 154 0.15 -7.81 -1.09
C TYR A 154 1.53 -7.29 -0.65
N ALA A 155 2.62 -7.87 -1.15
CA ALA A 155 3.97 -7.35 -0.91
C ALA A 155 4.13 -5.94 -1.47
N ALA A 156 3.66 -5.69 -2.70
CA ALA A 156 3.65 -4.35 -3.30
C ALA A 156 2.85 -3.36 -2.45
N SER A 157 1.64 -3.75 -2.01
CA SER A 157 0.79 -2.92 -1.16
C SER A 157 1.42 -2.61 0.21
N SER A 158 2.01 -3.61 0.88
CA SER A 158 2.74 -3.39 2.13
C SER A 158 3.93 -2.45 1.94
N ALA A 159 4.70 -2.61 0.86
CA ALA A 159 5.81 -1.71 0.56
C ALA A 159 5.35 -0.26 0.34
N VAL A 160 4.23 -0.04 -0.37
CA VAL A 160 3.62 1.30 -0.51
C VAL A 160 3.23 1.88 0.85
N ASN A 161 2.57 1.10 1.71
CA ASN A 161 2.14 1.56 3.04
C ASN A 161 3.32 1.97 3.93
N GLY A 162 4.49 1.34 3.76
CA GLY A 162 5.73 1.71 4.42
C GLY A 162 6.51 2.85 3.75
N GLY A 163 6.06 3.36 2.60
CA GLY A 163 6.79 4.35 1.81
C GLY A 163 8.05 3.79 1.12
N HIS A 164 8.17 2.46 1.01
CA HIS A 164 9.28 1.79 0.32
C HIS A 164 8.99 1.70 -1.19
N TYR A 165 8.95 2.87 -1.83
CA TYR A 165 8.45 3.06 -3.19
C TYR A 165 9.24 2.31 -4.26
N GLU A 166 10.57 2.24 -4.15
CA GLU A 166 11.41 1.48 -5.08
C GLU A 166 11.11 -0.02 -5.03
N LYS A 167 10.99 -0.58 -3.81
CA LYS A 167 10.62 -1.98 -3.60
C LYS A 167 9.20 -2.28 -4.08
N ALA A 168 8.26 -1.37 -3.81
CA ALA A 168 6.89 -1.50 -4.33
C ALA A 168 6.86 -1.52 -5.87
N LEU A 169 7.69 -0.69 -6.51
CA LEU A 169 7.80 -0.63 -7.96
C LEU A 169 8.39 -1.92 -8.54
N GLU A 170 9.41 -2.49 -7.91
CA GLU A 170 9.94 -3.81 -8.29
C GLU A 170 8.84 -4.87 -8.30
N TYR A 171 8.02 -4.92 -7.23
CA TYR A 171 6.91 -5.86 -7.13
C TYR A 171 5.79 -5.60 -8.13
N TYR A 172 5.42 -4.33 -8.38
CA TYR A 172 4.41 -3.99 -9.38
C TYR A 172 4.86 -4.29 -10.82
N ASN A 173 6.13 -4.06 -11.14
CA ASN A 173 6.68 -4.43 -12.44
C ASN A 173 6.66 -5.96 -12.62
N GLU A 174 7.05 -6.74 -11.61
CA GLU A 174 6.95 -8.20 -11.69
C GLU A 174 5.50 -8.67 -11.85
N LEU A 175 4.52 -8.04 -11.18
CA LEU A 175 3.09 -8.33 -11.39
C LEU A 175 2.65 -8.08 -12.84
N GLN A 176 3.12 -6.99 -13.45
CA GLN A 176 2.83 -6.67 -14.84
C GLN A 176 3.48 -7.68 -15.79
N GLU A 177 4.74 -8.06 -15.55
CA GLU A 177 5.48 -9.04 -16.35
C GLU A 177 4.83 -10.42 -16.36
N ILE A 178 4.37 -10.90 -15.19
CA ILE A 178 3.66 -12.18 -15.09
C ILE A 178 2.19 -12.10 -15.53
N GLY A 179 1.74 -10.92 -15.95
CA GLY A 179 0.37 -10.70 -16.43
C GLY A 179 -0.70 -10.83 -15.34
N TYR A 180 -0.33 -10.63 -14.07
CA TYR A 180 -1.25 -10.72 -12.94
C TYR A 180 -2.41 -9.74 -13.15
N ASP A 181 -3.63 -10.26 -13.07
CA ASP A 181 -4.83 -9.44 -13.20
C ASP A 181 -5.65 -9.33 -11.91
N GLY A 182 -5.28 -10.08 -10.87
CA GLY A 182 -5.93 -10.11 -9.57
C GLY A 182 -7.41 -10.49 -9.58
N SER A 183 -7.95 -10.88 -10.73
CA SER A 183 -9.31 -11.37 -10.85
C SER A 183 -9.38 -12.81 -10.37
N GLY A 184 -10.47 -13.13 -9.67
CA GLY A 184 -10.71 -14.43 -9.10
C GLY A 184 -12.20 -14.71 -9.06
N ILE A 185 -12.57 -15.79 -8.37
CA ILE A 185 -13.95 -16.14 -8.12
C ILE A 185 -14.13 -16.28 -6.62
N VAL A 186 -15.05 -15.50 -6.08
CA VAL A 186 -15.51 -15.64 -4.70
C VAL A 186 -16.76 -16.50 -4.72
N TYR A 187 -16.74 -17.60 -3.98
CA TYR A 187 -17.88 -18.50 -3.87
C TYR A 187 -18.74 -18.09 -2.70
N LYS A 188 -20.00 -17.77 -2.98
CA LYS A 188 -20.99 -17.36 -2.00
C LYS A 188 -22.16 -18.33 -1.98
N ALA A 189 -22.84 -18.41 -0.84
CA ALA A 189 -24.16 -19.03 -0.73
C ALA A 189 -24.95 -18.41 0.44
N THR A 190 -26.27 -18.50 0.38
CA THR A 190 -27.16 -17.98 1.42
C THR A 190 -27.45 -19.05 2.45
N ASN A 191 -27.12 -18.78 3.71
CA ASN A 191 -27.44 -19.63 4.84
C ASN A 191 -28.97 -19.73 5.00
N THR A 192 -29.52 -20.94 5.06
CA THR A 192 -30.98 -21.13 5.09
C THR A 192 -31.61 -20.75 6.42
N GLU A 193 -30.85 -20.74 7.51
CA GLU A 193 -31.33 -20.38 8.85
C GLU A 193 -31.32 -18.86 9.06
N THR A 194 -30.22 -18.20 8.68
CA THR A 194 -30.06 -16.75 8.90
C THR A 194 -30.55 -15.90 7.74
N GLY A 195 -30.58 -16.45 6.53
CA GLY A 195 -30.86 -15.70 5.29
C GLY A 195 -29.69 -14.84 4.81
N GLU A 196 -28.53 -14.90 5.48
CA GLU A 196 -27.34 -14.13 5.12
C GLU A 196 -26.52 -14.82 4.03
N GLN A 197 -25.88 -14.04 3.17
CA GLN A 197 -24.96 -14.55 2.17
C GLN A 197 -23.54 -14.61 2.75
N GLU A 198 -22.92 -15.77 2.70
CA GLU A 198 -21.60 -16.04 3.27
C GLU A 198 -20.60 -16.45 2.17
N ILE A 199 -19.33 -16.07 2.35
CA ILE A 199 -18.21 -16.45 1.49
C ILE A 199 -17.54 -17.70 2.07
N MET A 200 -17.24 -18.70 1.23
CA MET A 200 -16.53 -19.91 1.66
C MET A 200 -15.77 -20.59 0.50
N ASP A 201 -14.99 -21.62 0.80
CA ASP A 201 -14.36 -22.45 -0.26
C ASP A 201 -15.43 -23.10 -1.16
N LYS A 202 -15.14 -23.27 -2.45
CA LYS A 202 -16.08 -23.86 -3.41
C LYS A 202 -16.60 -25.22 -2.97
N THR A 203 -15.71 -26.10 -2.53
CA THR A 203 -16.05 -27.47 -2.14
C THR A 203 -16.94 -27.45 -0.91
N GLN A 204 -16.63 -26.58 0.05
CA GLN A 204 -17.45 -26.37 1.24
C GLN A 204 -18.82 -25.82 0.87
N ARG A 205 -18.89 -24.80 0.02
CA ARG A 205 -20.13 -24.19 -0.49
C ARG A 205 -21.02 -25.24 -1.14
N ASP A 206 -20.47 -26.00 -2.07
CA ASP A 206 -21.20 -27.02 -2.82
C ASP A 206 -21.71 -28.14 -1.90
N LEU A 207 -20.92 -28.54 -0.89
CA LEU A 207 -21.34 -29.52 0.12
C LEU A 207 -22.49 -29.00 0.99
N MET A 208 -22.37 -27.76 1.47
CA MET A 208 -23.36 -27.11 2.34
C MET A 208 -24.69 -26.86 1.62
N VAL A 209 -24.62 -26.46 0.34
CA VAL A 209 -25.80 -26.35 -0.52
C VAL A 209 -26.45 -27.72 -0.72
N LYS A 210 -25.64 -28.77 -0.93
CA LYS A 210 -26.15 -30.14 -1.09
C LYS A 210 -26.79 -30.70 0.18
N SER A 211 -26.30 -30.32 1.38
CA SER A 211 -26.94 -30.68 2.64
C SER A 211 -28.20 -29.89 2.96
N GLY A 212 -28.50 -28.82 2.20
CA GLY A 212 -29.67 -27.98 2.39
C GLY A 212 -29.55 -26.96 3.52
N THR A 213 -28.37 -26.81 4.11
CA THR A 213 -28.06 -25.76 5.11
C THR A 213 -27.79 -24.41 4.46
N TYR A 214 -27.50 -24.42 3.16
CA TYR A 214 -27.32 -23.23 2.33
C TYR A 214 -28.11 -23.38 1.02
N LYS A 215 -28.41 -22.25 0.38
CA LYS A 215 -29.09 -22.17 -0.92
C LYS A 215 -28.48 -21.06 -1.77
N ASP A 216 -28.95 -20.91 -3.00
CA ASP A 216 -28.61 -19.82 -3.91
C ASP A 216 -27.08 -19.63 -4.09
N PRO A 217 -26.35 -20.66 -4.57
CA PRO A 217 -24.92 -20.55 -4.81
C PRO A 217 -24.63 -19.47 -5.86
N VAL A 218 -23.68 -18.58 -5.55
CA VAL A 218 -23.19 -17.54 -6.46
C VAL A 218 -21.69 -17.72 -6.66
N ASP A 219 -21.26 -17.72 -7.92
CA ASP A 219 -19.86 -17.64 -8.31
C ASP A 219 -19.62 -16.19 -8.78
N GLU A 220 -19.05 -15.37 -7.90
CA GLU A 220 -18.87 -13.94 -8.18
C GLU A 220 -17.45 -13.68 -8.68
N LYS A 221 -17.33 -13.19 -9.91
CA LYS A 221 -16.04 -12.78 -10.47
C LYS A 221 -15.60 -11.46 -9.81
N THR A 222 -14.40 -11.43 -9.25
CA THR A 222 -13.84 -10.19 -8.71
C THR A 222 -13.30 -9.30 -9.85
N PRO A 223 -13.40 -7.96 -9.70
CA PRO A 223 -12.79 -7.03 -10.65
C PRO A 223 -11.29 -7.27 -10.81
N SER A 224 -10.76 -6.93 -11.98
CA SER A 224 -9.32 -6.96 -12.21
C SER A 224 -8.62 -5.85 -11.43
N LYS A 225 -7.43 -6.15 -10.91
CA LYS A 225 -6.51 -5.20 -10.27
C LYS A 225 -5.54 -4.53 -11.24
N LYS A 226 -5.63 -4.79 -12.55
CA LYS A 226 -4.71 -4.19 -13.55
C LYS A 226 -4.71 -2.66 -13.52
N ALA A 227 -5.90 -2.07 -13.51
CA ALA A 227 -6.05 -0.61 -13.44
C ALA A 227 -5.42 -0.07 -12.15
N GLU A 228 -5.65 -0.73 -11.02
CA GLU A 228 -5.07 -0.37 -9.72
C GLU A 228 -3.53 -0.46 -9.73
N ILE A 229 -2.97 -1.53 -10.29
CA ILE A 229 -1.51 -1.73 -10.39
C ILE A 229 -0.86 -0.61 -11.20
N VAL A 230 -1.42 -0.29 -12.38
CA VAL A 230 -0.86 0.77 -13.23
C VAL A 230 -1.05 2.15 -12.58
N LYS A 231 -2.19 2.38 -11.91
CA LYS A 231 -2.44 3.59 -11.10
C LYS A 231 -1.39 3.76 -10.00
N ASN A 232 -1.17 2.74 -9.19
CA ASN A 232 -0.18 2.79 -8.09
C ASN A 232 1.24 2.97 -8.64
N THR A 233 1.55 2.36 -9.78
CA THR A 233 2.84 2.55 -10.48
C THR A 233 3.06 4.03 -10.87
N ALA A 234 2.04 4.69 -11.45
CA ALA A 234 2.13 6.12 -11.81
C ALA A 234 2.31 7.03 -10.58
N LEU A 235 1.59 6.73 -9.49
CA LEU A 235 1.72 7.46 -8.23
C LEU A 235 3.10 7.29 -7.62
N ILE A 236 3.64 6.07 -7.62
CA ILE A 236 4.99 5.77 -7.12
C ILE A 236 6.05 6.55 -7.92
N TYR A 237 6.00 6.54 -9.25
CA TYR A 237 6.93 7.32 -10.06
C TYR A 237 6.86 8.82 -9.75
N THR A 238 5.65 9.35 -9.50
CA THR A 238 5.45 10.75 -9.08
C THR A 238 6.11 11.02 -7.72
N GLN A 239 5.98 10.13 -6.75
CA GLN A 239 6.62 10.24 -5.43
C GLN A 239 8.15 10.17 -5.51
N LEU A 240 8.69 9.34 -6.40
CA LEU A 240 10.13 9.23 -6.66
C LEU A 240 10.70 10.40 -7.48
N GLY A 241 9.84 11.28 -8.02
CA GLY A 241 10.24 12.36 -8.91
C GLY A 241 10.71 11.89 -10.29
N GLU A 242 10.38 10.65 -10.67
CA GLU A 242 10.67 10.11 -12.00
C GLU A 242 9.57 10.53 -12.99
N ASP A 243 9.48 11.84 -13.24
CA ASP A 243 8.34 12.47 -13.91
C ASP A 243 8.06 11.90 -15.31
N ASP A 244 9.09 11.59 -16.12
CA ASP A 244 8.93 10.98 -17.45
C ASP A 244 8.26 9.59 -17.37
N LYS A 245 8.66 8.77 -16.39
CA LYS A 245 8.07 7.44 -16.19
C LYS A 245 6.67 7.55 -15.61
N ALA A 246 6.41 8.55 -14.76
CA ALA A 246 5.08 8.83 -14.25
C ALA A 246 4.11 9.18 -15.37
N LEU A 247 4.51 10.02 -16.34
CA LEU A 247 3.67 10.36 -17.50
C LEU A 247 3.33 9.14 -18.37
N GLU A 248 4.31 8.28 -18.68
CA GLU A 248 4.04 7.04 -19.41
C GLU A 248 3.13 6.09 -18.62
N ALA A 249 3.32 6.01 -17.29
CA ALA A 249 2.46 5.22 -16.43
C ALA A 249 1.02 5.77 -16.35
N TYR A 250 0.83 7.09 -16.30
CA TYR A 250 -0.50 7.72 -16.37
C TYR A 250 -1.21 7.44 -17.69
N LYS A 251 -0.48 7.51 -18.80
CA LYS A 251 -1.01 7.13 -20.13
C LYS A 251 -1.48 5.68 -20.16
N ALA A 252 -0.69 4.76 -19.59
CA ALA A 252 -1.09 3.36 -19.46
C ALA A 252 -2.29 3.18 -18.52
N ALA A 253 -2.34 3.92 -17.40
CA ALA A 253 -3.44 3.86 -16.45
C ALA A 253 -4.75 4.32 -17.10
N ARG A 254 -4.71 5.46 -17.79
CA ARG A 254 -5.85 6.04 -18.53
C ARG A 254 -6.32 5.19 -19.70
N ALA A 255 -5.43 4.43 -20.35
CA ALA A 255 -5.84 3.49 -21.38
C ALA A 255 -6.67 2.32 -20.82
N ASN A 256 -6.47 1.96 -19.56
CA ASN A 256 -7.24 0.91 -18.89
C ASN A 256 -8.52 1.45 -18.22
N ASP A 257 -8.46 2.66 -17.67
CA ASP A 257 -9.57 3.32 -17.00
C ASP A 257 -9.63 4.82 -17.37
N PRO A 258 -10.20 5.15 -18.55
CA PRO A 258 -10.22 6.52 -19.06
C PRO A 258 -11.18 7.44 -18.29
N GLU A 259 -12.08 6.88 -17.48
CA GLU A 259 -13.10 7.63 -16.73
C GLU A 259 -12.75 7.80 -15.24
N ASP A 260 -11.65 7.22 -14.74
CA ASP A 260 -11.16 7.49 -13.38
C ASP A 260 -10.65 8.93 -13.27
N VAL A 261 -11.53 9.80 -12.81
CA VAL A 261 -11.29 11.21 -12.53
C VAL A 261 -10.05 11.41 -11.64
N ASN A 262 -9.76 10.52 -10.69
CA ASN A 262 -8.58 10.68 -9.83
C ASN A 262 -7.27 10.49 -10.61
N LEU A 263 -7.25 9.65 -11.66
CA LEU A 263 -6.08 9.55 -12.53
C LEU A 263 -5.83 10.86 -13.26
N ILE A 264 -6.88 11.49 -13.78
CA ILE A 264 -6.81 12.77 -14.49
C ILE A 264 -6.35 13.89 -13.54
N LEU A 265 -6.88 13.94 -12.32
CA LEU A 265 -6.46 14.95 -11.33
C LEU A 265 -4.99 14.78 -10.93
N ASN A 266 -4.52 13.54 -10.74
CA ASN A 266 -3.13 13.29 -10.39
C ASN A 266 -2.17 13.56 -11.56
N GLU A 267 -2.55 13.20 -12.79
CA GLU A 267 -1.81 13.56 -14.01
C GLU A 267 -1.71 15.08 -14.16
N ALA A 268 -2.81 15.80 -13.92
CA ALA A 268 -2.83 17.26 -13.97
C ALA A 268 -1.86 17.87 -12.94
N ASN A 269 -1.87 17.38 -11.70
CA ASN A 269 -0.93 17.81 -10.67
C ASN A 269 0.54 17.62 -11.08
N LEU A 270 0.85 16.53 -11.79
CA LEU A 270 2.18 16.31 -12.35
C LEU A 270 2.51 17.36 -13.43
N TYR A 271 1.61 17.66 -14.37
CA TYR A 271 1.84 18.73 -15.36
C TYR A 271 2.02 20.11 -14.71
N PHE A 272 1.28 20.40 -13.63
CA PHE A 272 1.49 21.63 -12.88
C PHE A 272 2.90 21.70 -12.26
N LYS A 273 3.36 20.61 -11.62
CA LYS A 273 4.73 20.50 -11.08
C LYS A 273 5.78 20.72 -12.17
N LEU A 274 5.53 20.23 -13.37
CA LEU A 274 6.39 20.40 -14.56
C LEU A 274 6.31 21.81 -15.18
N GLY A 275 5.38 22.66 -14.70
CA GLY A 275 5.18 24.03 -15.18
C GLY A 275 4.29 24.14 -16.42
N ASP A 276 3.72 23.03 -16.91
CA ASP A 276 2.78 23.01 -18.02
C ASP A 276 1.36 23.35 -17.55
N LYS A 277 1.11 24.65 -17.42
CA LYS A 277 -0.17 25.19 -16.97
C LYS A 277 -1.30 24.96 -17.96
N ASP A 278 -1.00 24.86 -19.25
CA ASP A 278 -2.01 24.66 -20.29
C ASP A 278 -2.55 23.23 -20.19
N LYS A 279 -1.66 22.24 -20.07
CA LYS A 279 -2.07 20.85 -19.90
C LYS A 279 -2.77 20.59 -18.57
N PHE A 280 -2.31 21.24 -17.50
CA PHE A 280 -3.03 21.23 -16.22
C PHE A 280 -4.48 21.69 -16.37
N LYS A 281 -4.73 22.82 -17.04
CA LYS A 281 -6.09 23.35 -17.25
C LYS A 281 -6.94 22.46 -18.14
N GLU A 282 -6.35 21.89 -19.19
CA GLU A 282 -7.02 20.92 -20.07
C GLU A 282 -7.54 19.71 -19.28
N LEU A 283 -6.67 19.12 -18.45
CA LEU A 283 -7.02 17.93 -17.65
C LEU A 283 -8.03 18.25 -16.54
N MET A 284 -7.95 19.43 -15.90
CA MET A 284 -8.98 19.86 -14.95
C MET A 284 -10.35 19.99 -15.61
N ALA A 285 -10.41 20.54 -16.83
CA ALA A 285 -11.64 20.64 -17.60
C ALA A 285 -12.16 19.26 -18.04
N GLU A 286 -11.26 18.34 -18.43
CA GLU A 286 -11.60 16.94 -18.73
C GLU A 286 -12.24 16.25 -17.51
N ALA A 287 -11.62 16.37 -16.33
CA ALA A 287 -12.13 15.81 -15.09
C ALA A 287 -13.54 16.32 -14.77
N ILE A 288 -13.76 17.64 -14.84
CA ILE A 288 -15.07 18.27 -14.61
C ILE A 288 -16.11 17.78 -15.63
N ALA A 289 -15.73 17.62 -16.89
CA ALA A 289 -16.65 17.17 -17.93
C ALA A 289 -17.14 15.72 -17.72
N LEU A 290 -16.31 14.86 -17.11
CA LEU A 290 -16.68 13.48 -16.80
C LEU A 290 -17.66 13.37 -15.63
N ALA A 291 -17.54 14.24 -14.62
CA ALA A 291 -18.41 14.20 -13.45
C ALA A 291 -18.88 15.61 -13.03
N PRO A 292 -19.69 16.29 -13.87
CA PRO A 292 -20.04 17.70 -13.68
C PRO A 292 -20.88 17.98 -12.42
N ASP A 293 -21.63 16.98 -11.95
CA ASP A 293 -22.49 17.08 -10.77
C ASP A 293 -21.88 16.40 -9.53
N ASN A 294 -20.56 16.11 -9.55
CA ASN A 294 -19.86 15.55 -8.41
C ASN A 294 -19.30 16.67 -7.52
N ALA A 295 -19.92 16.91 -6.36
CA ALA A 295 -19.48 17.94 -5.42
C ALA A 295 -18.06 17.72 -4.90
N ASP A 296 -17.66 16.47 -4.62
CA ASP A 296 -16.32 16.14 -4.12
C ASP A 296 -15.26 16.41 -5.18
N LEU A 297 -15.56 16.18 -6.46
CA LEU A 297 -14.67 16.55 -7.56
C LEU A 297 -14.44 18.07 -7.60
N HIS A 298 -15.50 18.86 -7.62
CA HIS A 298 -15.38 20.33 -7.62
C HIS A 298 -14.64 20.83 -6.39
N TYR A 299 -14.86 20.21 -5.23
CA TYR A 299 -14.07 20.50 -4.03
C TYR A 299 -12.59 20.19 -4.22
N ASN A 300 -12.23 19.01 -4.75
CA ASN A 300 -10.84 18.61 -4.98
C ASN A 300 -10.14 19.50 -6.01
N VAL A 301 -10.81 19.87 -7.11
CA VAL A 301 -10.29 20.84 -8.08
C VAL A 301 -10.07 22.20 -7.42
N GLY A 302 -10.97 22.60 -6.51
CA GLY A 302 -10.81 23.81 -5.71
C GLY A 302 -9.59 23.77 -4.79
N VAL A 303 -9.35 22.63 -4.12
CA VAL A 303 -8.17 22.41 -3.26
C VAL A 303 -6.89 22.50 -4.09
N ILE A 304 -6.84 21.79 -5.21
CA ILE A 304 -5.68 21.81 -6.12
C ILE A 304 -5.38 23.24 -6.57
N ASN A 305 -6.39 23.99 -7.06
CA ASN A 305 -6.17 25.37 -7.49
C ASN A 305 -5.74 26.29 -6.33
N MET A 306 -6.26 26.05 -5.12
CA MET A 306 -5.88 26.81 -3.93
C MET A 306 -4.41 26.59 -3.54
N GLU A 307 -3.95 25.34 -3.54
CA GLU A 307 -2.54 24.98 -3.27
C GLU A 307 -1.58 25.60 -4.29
N GLN A 308 -2.06 25.79 -5.52
CA GLN A 308 -1.31 26.40 -6.61
C GLN A 308 -1.37 27.93 -6.64
N GLY A 309 -2.16 28.55 -5.75
CA GLY A 309 -2.36 30.01 -5.70
C GLY A 309 -3.36 30.57 -6.72
N ASN A 310 -4.08 29.70 -7.45
CA ASN A 310 -5.13 30.07 -8.40
C ASN A 310 -6.45 30.34 -7.64
N PHE A 311 -6.48 31.44 -6.86
CA PHE A 311 -7.57 31.71 -5.91
C PHE A 311 -8.95 31.86 -6.56
N GLU A 312 -9.04 32.44 -7.76
CA GLU A 312 -10.35 32.65 -8.42
C GLU A 312 -10.92 31.34 -8.96
N GLU A 313 -10.11 30.52 -9.62
CA GLU A 313 -10.49 29.18 -10.08
C GLU A 313 -10.87 28.26 -8.90
N ALA A 314 -10.15 28.39 -7.77
CA ALA A 314 -10.49 27.68 -6.54
C ALA A 314 -11.88 28.09 -6.02
N ARG A 315 -12.18 29.39 -5.99
CA ARG A 315 -13.49 29.92 -5.57
C ARG A 315 -14.62 29.45 -6.46
N GLU A 316 -14.43 29.46 -7.78
CA GLU A 316 -15.43 28.96 -8.73
C GLU A 316 -15.76 27.49 -8.45
N SER A 317 -14.72 26.67 -8.27
CA SER A 317 -14.87 25.25 -7.98
C SER A 317 -15.56 25.01 -6.63
N TYR A 318 -15.17 25.70 -5.57
CA TYR A 318 -15.85 25.58 -4.26
C TYR A 318 -17.30 26.06 -4.31
N LYS A 319 -17.60 27.15 -5.03
CA LYS A 319 -18.99 27.61 -5.22
C LYS A 319 -19.81 26.56 -5.95
N LYS A 320 -19.24 25.87 -6.95
CA LYS A 320 -19.94 24.79 -7.65
C LYS A 320 -20.17 23.58 -6.75
N ALA A 321 -19.20 23.19 -5.94
CA ALA A 321 -19.37 22.14 -4.92
C ALA A 321 -20.50 22.48 -3.93
N ILE A 322 -20.61 23.74 -3.50
CA ILE A 322 -21.68 24.23 -2.63
C ILE A 322 -23.04 24.25 -3.35
N GLU A 323 -23.08 24.63 -4.62
CA GLU A 323 -24.31 24.61 -5.42
C GLU A 323 -24.90 23.20 -5.53
N ILE A 324 -24.02 22.21 -5.77
CA ILE A 324 -24.40 20.80 -5.87
C ILE A 324 -24.77 20.22 -4.50
N ASN A 325 -23.96 20.53 -3.47
CA ASN A 325 -24.19 20.09 -2.10
C ASN A 325 -24.14 21.28 -1.11
N PRO A 326 -25.30 21.90 -0.83
CA PRO A 326 -25.38 23.05 0.09
C PRO A 326 -24.97 22.77 1.53
N SER A 327 -24.85 21.49 1.94
CA SER A 327 -24.41 21.08 3.27
C SER A 327 -22.90 20.79 3.34
N TYR A 328 -22.16 21.01 2.25
CA TYR A 328 -20.73 20.69 2.17
C TYR A 328 -19.85 21.68 2.95
N THR A 329 -19.80 21.49 4.27
CA THR A 329 -19.11 22.39 5.21
C THR A 329 -17.65 22.67 4.82
N ASN A 330 -16.89 21.66 4.38
CA ASN A 330 -15.49 21.85 3.99
C ASN A 330 -15.33 22.79 2.79
N ALA A 331 -16.27 22.79 1.84
CA ALA A 331 -16.24 23.71 0.70
C ALA A 331 -16.46 25.17 1.15
N TYR A 332 -17.35 25.42 2.13
CA TYR A 332 -17.51 26.76 2.72
C TYR A 332 -16.27 27.23 3.48
N LEU A 333 -15.66 26.35 4.28
CA LEU A 333 -14.43 26.65 5.02
C LEU A 333 -13.29 27.00 4.06
N ASN A 334 -13.07 26.20 3.02
CA ASN A 334 -12.01 26.45 2.06
C ASN A 334 -12.31 27.68 1.19
N LEU A 335 -13.57 27.89 0.80
CA LEU A 335 -13.98 29.10 0.09
C LEU A 335 -13.68 30.35 0.93
N SER A 336 -14.06 30.37 2.21
CA SER A 336 -13.73 31.45 3.15
C SER A 336 -12.22 31.65 3.29
N THR A 337 -11.47 30.55 3.42
CA THR A 337 -10.01 30.55 3.51
C THR A 337 -9.35 31.21 2.30
N THR A 338 -9.91 31.05 1.08
CA THR A 338 -9.38 31.75 -0.10
C THR A 338 -9.41 33.28 0.06
N TYR A 339 -10.46 33.84 0.66
CA TYR A 339 -10.57 35.27 0.92
C TYR A 339 -9.64 35.68 2.08
N VAL A 340 -9.60 34.90 3.15
CA VAL A 340 -8.71 35.15 4.29
C VAL A 340 -7.23 35.17 3.86
N ASN A 341 -6.79 34.23 3.03
CA ASN A 341 -5.41 34.18 2.55
C ASN A 341 -5.06 35.40 1.70
N GLN A 342 -5.94 35.84 0.80
CA GLN A 342 -5.72 37.07 0.04
C GLN A 342 -5.70 38.32 0.95
N GLY A 343 -6.56 38.38 1.97
CA GLY A 343 -6.53 39.45 2.97
C GLY A 343 -5.22 39.46 3.78
N ASN A 344 -4.75 38.28 4.22
CA ASN A 344 -3.50 38.14 4.97
C ASN A 344 -2.29 38.58 4.15
N ALA A 345 -2.23 38.25 2.85
CA ALA A 345 -1.15 38.70 1.98
C ALA A 345 -1.04 40.23 1.91
N LEU A 346 -2.16 40.96 2.03
CA LEU A 346 -2.15 42.42 2.09
C LEU A 346 -1.58 42.95 3.42
N ILE A 347 -1.70 42.21 4.52
CA ILE A 347 -1.11 42.60 5.81
C ILE A 347 0.40 42.68 5.70
N ASP A 348 1.02 41.72 5.02
CA ASP A 348 2.48 41.71 4.82
C ASP A 348 2.91 42.91 3.95
N GLU A 349 2.16 43.24 2.90
CA GLU A 349 2.37 44.45 2.11
C GLU A 349 2.24 45.71 2.99
N MET A 350 1.18 45.80 3.80
CA MET A 350 0.93 46.92 4.70
C MET A 350 2.06 47.13 5.72
N ASN A 351 2.60 46.04 6.29
CA ASN A 351 3.68 46.09 7.28
C ASN A 351 5.02 46.55 6.68
N SER A 352 5.18 46.46 5.36
CA SER A 352 6.40 46.89 4.66
C SER A 352 6.42 48.40 4.34
N LEU A 353 5.30 49.10 4.54
CA LEU A 353 5.15 50.50 4.19
C LEU A 353 5.90 51.44 5.16
N GLY A 354 6.40 52.55 4.62
CA GLY A 354 7.03 53.62 5.40
C GLY A 354 6.02 54.60 6.02
N ASN A 355 6.52 55.77 6.41
CA ASN A 355 5.71 56.83 7.05
C ASN A 355 5.46 58.04 6.14
N SER A 356 5.69 57.92 4.83
CA SER A 356 5.40 59.02 3.91
C SER A 356 3.90 59.22 3.74
N ARG A 357 3.49 60.41 3.26
CA ARG A 357 2.08 60.66 2.93
C ARG A 357 1.52 59.67 1.90
N ALA A 358 2.36 59.21 0.97
CA ALA A 358 1.98 58.21 -0.01
C ALA A 358 1.82 56.82 0.63
N ASP A 359 2.69 56.46 1.56
CA ASP A 359 2.62 55.20 2.30
C ASP A 359 1.36 55.12 3.15
N ILE A 360 0.99 56.21 3.85
CA ILE A 360 -0.24 56.28 4.64
C ILE A 360 -1.47 56.10 3.75
N ALA A 361 -1.52 56.77 2.60
CA ALA A 361 -2.62 56.61 1.65
C ALA A 361 -2.71 55.18 1.10
N LYS A 362 -1.54 54.55 0.84
CA LYS A 362 -1.47 53.16 0.39
C LYS A 362 -1.93 52.19 1.48
N TYR A 363 -1.55 52.42 2.73
CA TYR A 363 -1.97 51.64 3.88
C TYR A 363 -3.50 51.63 4.02
N ASP A 364 -4.15 52.80 3.91
CA ASP A 364 -5.62 52.91 4.01
C ASP A 364 -6.34 52.16 2.87
N GLU A 365 -5.78 52.20 1.65
CA GLU A 365 -6.28 51.44 0.50
C GLU A 365 -6.19 49.92 0.75
N LEU A 366 -5.02 49.44 1.18
CA LEU A 366 -4.78 48.03 1.47
C LEU A 366 -5.63 47.53 2.63
N LYS A 367 -5.78 48.34 3.68
CA LYS A 367 -6.66 48.03 4.81
C LYS A 367 -8.09 47.81 4.35
N THR A 368 -8.61 48.71 3.51
CA THR A 368 -9.98 48.60 2.96
C THR A 368 -10.16 47.32 2.15
N LYS A 369 -9.15 46.96 1.32
CA LYS A 369 -9.18 45.70 0.55
C LYS A 369 -9.13 44.47 1.46
N LYS A 370 -8.23 44.46 2.46
CA LYS A 370 -8.12 43.40 3.46
C LYS A 370 -9.45 43.19 4.19
N ASP A 371 -10.06 44.27 4.67
CA ASP A 371 -11.33 44.19 5.40
C ASP A 371 -12.44 43.65 4.50
N ASN A 372 -12.49 44.05 3.22
CA ASN A 372 -13.44 43.49 2.24
C ASN A 372 -13.24 41.97 2.05
N PHE A 373 -11.99 41.50 1.88
CA PHE A 373 -11.70 40.07 1.80
C PHE A 373 -12.21 39.33 3.05
N PHE A 374 -11.93 39.86 4.24
CA PHE A 374 -12.39 39.26 5.49
C PHE A 374 -13.91 39.25 5.62
N THR A 375 -14.60 40.33 5.22
CA THR A 375 -16.07 40.38 5.18
C THR A 375 -16.64 39.30 4.26
N GLN A 376 -16.11 39.15 3.04
CA GLN A 376 -16.57 38.09 2.12
C GLN A 376 -16.37 36.69 2.73
N GLY A 377 -15.22 36.45 3.35
CA GLY A 377 -14.94 35.20 4.07
C GLY A 377 -15.93 34.93 5.22
N ALA A 378 -16.27 35.96 6.00
CA ALA A 378 -17.26 35.86 7.06
C ALA A 378 -18.67 35.59 6.53
N ASP A 379 -19.12 36.30 5.50
CA ASP A 379 -20.46 36.15 4.90
C ASP A 379 -20.73 34.72 4.40
N ILE A 380 -19.70 34.10 3.81
CA ILE A 380 -19.73 32.71 3.36
C ILE A 380 -19.95 31.77 4.55
N LEU A 381 -19.23 31.98 5.65
CA LEU A 381 -19.32 31.15 6.84
C LEU A 381 -20.61 31.40 7.64
N GLU A 382 -21.11 32.63 7.72
CA GLU A 382 -22.42 32.94 8.30
C GLU A 382 -23.54 32.24 7.51
N THR A 383 -23.37 32.11 6.19
CA THR A 383 -24.31 31.33 5.35
C THR A 383 -24.24 29.85 5.72
N ALA A 384 -23.04 29.27 5.83
CA ALA A 384 -22.84 27.88 6.22
C ALA A 384 -23.35 27.58 7.65
N LEU A 385 -23.25 28.55 8.56
CA LEU A 385 -23.68 28.43 9.95
C LEU A 385 -25.19 28.28 10.08
N LYS A 386 -25.99 28.82 9.15
CA LYS A 386 -27.46 28.67 9.15
C LYS A 386 -27.90 27.20 9.07
N THR A 387 -27.13 26.37 8.35
CA THR A 387 -27.42 24.94 8.21
C THR A 387 -26.57 24.07 9.14
N ASN A 388 -25.48 24.60 9.70
CA ASN A 388 -24.54 23.89 10.56
C ASN A 388 -24.19 24.71 11.82
N PRO A 389 -25.16 25.03 12.70
CA PRO A 389 -25.01 26.03 13.76
C PRO A 389 -23.96 25.69 14.83
N ASP A 390 -23.70 24.40 15.05
CA ASP A 390 -22.77 23.92 16.08
C ASP A 390 -21.41 23.51 15.52
N ASN A 391 -21.15 23.76 14.22
CA ASN A 391 -19.91 23.34 13.59
C ASN A 391 -18.72 24.15 14.14
N GLN A 392 -17.86 23.46 14.89
CA GLN A 392 -16.69 24.05 15.56
C GLN A 392 -15.70 24.70 14.59
N GLY A 393 -15.52 24.13 13.39
CA GLY A 393 -14.64 24.67 12.37
C GLY A 393 -15.12 26.04 11.86
N ILE A 394 -16.40 26.13 11.51
CA ILE A 394 -17.04 27.38 11.05
C ILE A 394 -16.96 28.46 12.14
N LEU A 395 -17.36 28.12 13.37
CA LEU A 395 -17.33 29.06 14.49
C LEU A 395 -15.90 29.53 14.81
N THR A 396 -14.91 28.63 14.81
CA THR A 396 -13.52 28.99 15.07
C THR A 396 -12.99 29.95 14.00
N GLN A 397 -13.28 29.68 12.73
CA GLN A 397 -12.81 30.53 11.64
C GLN A 397 -13.51 31.90 11.64
N LEU A 398 -14.83 31.96 11.90
CA LEU A 398 -15.57 33.21 12.09
C LEU A 398 -14.99 34.05 13.23
N LYS A 399 -14.70 33.42 14.38
CA LYS A 399 -14.07 34.09 15.53
C LYS A 399 -12.76 34.75 15.12
N ASN A 400 -11.91 34.03 14.39
CA ASN A 400 -10.62 34.54 13.94
C ASN A 400 -10.78 35.71 12.96
N ILE A 401 -11.72 35.61 12.00
CA ILE A 401 -12.01 36.68 11.05
C ILE A 401 -12.48 37.95 11.76
N TYR A 402 -13.49 37.86 12.63
CA TYR A 402 -14.01 39.02 13.35
C TYR A 402 -12.97 39.64 14.29
N GLY A 403 -12.14 38.81 14.94
CA GLY A 403 -11.00 39.29 15.73
C GLY A 403 -10.00 40.09 14.88
N ALA A 404 -9.67 39.60 13.68
CA ALA A 404 -8.75 40.28 12.77
C ALA A 404 -9.34 41.55 12.12
N MET A 405 -10.66 41.69 12.10
CA MET A 405 -11.37 42.91 11.68
C MET A 405 -11.57 43.92 12.82
N GLY A 406 -11.40 43.50 14.09
CA GLY A 406 -11.75 44.31 15.25
C GLY A 406 -13.27 44.41 15.48
N ASP A 407 -14.07 43.51 14.92
CA ASP A 407 -15.52 43.44 15.13
C ASP A 407 -15.82 42.74 16.45
N ASN A 408 -15.77 43.52 17.54
CA ASN A 408 -15.94 43.00 18.89
C ASN A 408 -17.35 42.44 19.16
N GLU A 409 -18.38 42.96 18.49
CA GLU A 409 -19.75 42.48 18.68
C GLU A 409 -19.90 41.06 18.14
N ASN A 410 -19.52 40.83 16.89
CA ASN A 410 -19.60 39.50 16.28
C ASN A 410 -18.58 38.53 16.88
N PHE A 411 -17.37 39.01 17.23
CA PHE A 411 -16.40 38.20 17.94
C PHE A 411 -16.96 37.62 19.24
N MET A 412 -17.61 38.45 20.08
CA MET A 412 -18.23 37.99 21.33
C MET A 412 -19.44 37.10 21.09
N ARG A 413 -20.24 37.36 20.04
CA ARG A 413 -21.34 36.46 19.62
C ARG A 413 -20.83 35.05 19.33
N ILE A 414 -19.77 34.93 18.53
CA ILE A 414 -19.19 33.64 18.14
C ILE A 414 -18.50 32.95 19.32
N LYS A 415 -17.76 33.67 20.17
CA LYS A 415 -17.19 33.12 21.42
C LYS A 415 -18.23 32.44 22.29
N LYS A 416 -19.39 33.08 22.46
CA LYS A 416 -20.50 32.51 23.23
C LYS A 416 -21.03 31.20 22.62
N LEU A 417 -21.11 31.12 21.29
CA LEU A 417 -21.52 29.89 20.59
C LEU A 417 -20.48 28.76 20.74
N LEU A 418 -19.19 29.09 20.87
CA LEU A 418 -18.12 28.15 21.17
C LEU A 418 -18.06 27.73 22.65
N GLY A 419 -18.77 28.45 23.54
CA GLY A 419 -18.71 28.22 24.99
C GLY A 419 -17.48 28.81 25.69
N GLU A 420 -16.87 29.86 25.13
CA GLU A 420 -15.65 30.54 25.60
C GLU A 420 -15.85 31.89 26.31
#